data_AF-A0A9N9PJ36-F1
#
_entry.id   AF-A0A9N9PJ36-F1
#
_cell.length_a   1.000
_cell.length_b   1.000
_cell.length_c   1.000
_cell.angle_alpha   90.00
_cell.angle_beta   90.00
_cell.angle_gamma   90.00
#
_symmetry.space_group_name_H-M   'P 1'
#
loop_
_entity.id
_entity.type
_entity.pdbx_description
1 polymer ?
#
loop_
_entity_poly.entity_id
_entity_poly.type
_entity_poly.pdbx_seq_one_letter_code
_entity_poly.pdbx_strand_id
1 'polypeptide(L)'
;LFDELLDSSLDESSNELHPITYDCPSVIQIRYQGFKGILLLGNHLSGKDKDCEFRKSMKKFNYNGPDDFCVVDYSKPYTFGRLNTQIIMLLSSLGVPDDVFLKKQRQHFERLDLMFSDLSIAFEYLLTHGEINLAGELIEKGITRSIRDFLNKSYKQEMETSLKEKKGSSDTVPSEKSEKLRIIVKDSRLVFAASDPTK
;
A
#
# COMPACT_ATOMS: atom_id res chain seq x y z
N LEU A 1 10.57 17.62 12.27
CA LEU A 1 11.23 16.63 11.40
C LEU A 1 10.28 15.86 10.47
N PHE A 2 9.45 14.91 10.93
CA PHE A 2 8.58 14.14 9.99
C PHE A 2 7.63 15.04 9.20
N ASP A 3 6.93 15.96 9.87
CA ASP A 3 6.02 16.91 9.21
C ASP A 3 6.76 17.85 8.24
N GLU A 4 7.89 18.44 8.68
CA GLU A 4 8.73 19.31 7.84
C GLU A 4 9.33 18.59 6.62
N LEU A 5 9.69 17.31 6.76
CA LEU A 5 10.29 16.53 5.68
C LEU A 5 9.25 16.11 4.64
N LEU A 6 7.99 15.87 5.03
CA LEU A 6 6.92 15.57 4.09
C LEU A 6 6.39 16.83 3.39
N ASP A 7 6.29 17.96 4.10
CA ASP A 7 5.93 19.25 3.49
C ASP A 7 6.93 19.66 2.40
N SER A 8 8.22 19.41 2.59
CA SER A 8 9.24 19.70 1.57
C SER A 8 9.15 18.84 0.29
N SER A 9 8.33 17.78 0.31
CA SER A 9 8.16 16.82 -0.80
C SER A 9 6.81 16.88 -1.50
N LEU A 10 5.86 17.67 -0.97
CA LEU A 10 4.53 17.85 -1.53
C LEU A 10 4.48 19.22 -2.24
N ASP A 11 4.14 19.22 -3.53
CA ASP A 11 4.05 20.42 -4.37
C ASP A 11 3.27 21.57 -3.70
N GLU A 12 3.83 22.79 -3.75
CA GLU A 12 3.31 24.09 -3.26
C GLU A 12 2.01 24.57 -3.96
N SER A 13 1.11 23.69 -4.41
CA SER A 13 -0.02 24.06 -5.29
C SER A 13 -1.42 23.79 -4.71
N SER A 14 -1.63 23.99 -3.41
CA SER A 14 -2.99 24.06 -2.85
C SER A 14 -3.05 24.88 -1.56
N ASN A 15 -3.33 26.19 -1.71
CA ASN A 15 -3.73 27.09 -0.63
C ASN A 15 -5.23 26.91 -0.32
N GLU A 16 -5.60 25.91 0.48
CA GLU A 16 -6.91 25.88 1.14
C GLU A 16 -6.77 25.33 2.57
N LEU A 17 -7.51 25.94 3.52
CA LEU A 17 -7.51 25.66 4.96
C LEU A 17 -7.32 24.16 5.29
N HIS A 18 -6.21 23.80 5.94
CA HIS A 18 -5.96 22.43 6.39
C HIS A 18 -6.99 21.96 7.44
N PRO A 19 -7.86 20.99 7.12
CA PRO A 19 -8.71 20.34 8.11
C PRO A 19 -7.92 19.17 8.74
N ILE A 20 -7.72 19.21 10.06
CA ILE A 20 -7.30 18.09 10.93
C ILE A 20 -6.18 17.20 10.33
N THR A 21 -4.93 17.53 10.60
CA THR A 21 -3.72 16.79 10.20
C THR A 21 -3.70 15.36 10.78
N TYR A 22 -4.32 14.41 10.07
CA TYR A 22 -4.23 12.96 10.30
C TYR A 22 -3.09 12.28 9.52
N ASP A 23 -2.26 13.05 8.80
CA ASP A 23 -1.38 12.54 7.74
C ASP A 23 0.10 12.42 8.12
N CYS A 24 0.46 12.42 9.42
CA CYS A 24 1.84 12.14 9.82
C CYS A 24 2.11 10.62 9.77
N PRO A 25 2.97 10.10 8.86
CA PRO A 25 3.25 8.68 8.80
C PRO A 25 4.11 8.25 9.99
N SER A 26 3.69 7.16 10.63
CA SER A 26 4.48 6.52 11.69
C SER A 26 5.82 5.95 11.22
N VAL A 27 5.96 5.68 9.91
CA VAL A 27 7.15 5.06 9.32
C VAL A 27 7.47 5.72 7.98
N ILE A 28 8.74 6.06 7.76
CA ILE A 28 9.23 6.54 6.46
C ILE A 28 10.44 5.71 6.01
N GLN A 29 10.47 5.37 4.73
CA GLN A 29 11.62 4.76 4.08
C GLN A 29 12.48 5.87 3.48
N ILE A 30 13.78 5.88 3.78
CA ILE A 30 14.65 7.01 3.47
C ILE A 30 15.91 6.59 2.72
N ARG A 31 16.45 7.57 1.99
CA ARG A 31 17.84 7.63 1.55
C ARG A 31 18.40 8.97 2.00
N TYR A 32 19.46 8.93 2.80
CA TYR A 32 20.04 10.13 3.40
C TYR A 32 21.55 9.96 3.53
N GLN A 33 22.36 10.77 2.85
CA GLN A 33 23.82 10.78 3.00
C GLN A 33 24.51 9.39 3.06
N GLY A 34 24.16 8.47 2.16
CA GLY A 34 24.72 7.11 2.16
C GLY A 34 24.09 6.15 3.18
N PHE A 35 23.14 6.61 3.99
CA PHE A 35 22.22 5.80 4.77
C PHE A 35 21.00 5.39 3.92
N LYS A 36 20.60 4.13 4.07
CA LYS A 36 19.38 3.58 3.50
C LYS A 36 18.68 2.75 4.56
N GLY A 37 17.41 3.01 4.78
CA GLY A 37 16.62 2.22 5.70
C GLY A 37 15.25 2.83 5.95
N ILE A 38 14.72 2.53 7.13
CA ILE A 38 13.42 2.98 7.59
C ILE A 38 13.63 3.76 8.89
N LEU A 39 12.93 4.87 9.04
CA LEU A 39 12.80 5.61 10.28
C LEU A 39 11.39 5.42 10.84
N LEU A 40 11.31 5.28 12.15
CA LEU A 40 10.05 5.17 12.88
C LEU A 40 9.86 6.45 13.68
N LEU A 41 8.64 6.96 13.70
CA LEU A 41 8.23 7.93 14.69
C LEU A 41 8.24 7.24 16.06
N GLY A 42 8.94 7.81 17.03
CA GLY A 42 9.01 7.21 18.36
C GLY A 42 9.45 8.19 19.43
N ASN A 43 8.79 8.12 20.59
CA ASN A 43 8.96 9.06 21.70
C ASN A 43 10.27 8.85 22.48
N HIS A 44 11.06 7.83 22.15
CA HIS A 44 12.34 7.52 22.81
C HIS A 44 13.43 8.59 22.65
N LEU A 45 13.22 9.54 21.73
CA LEU A 45 14.07 10.71 21.53
C LEU A 45 13.50 11.99 22.17
N SER A 46 12.27 11.95 22.70
CA SER A 46 11.66 13.11 23.36
C SER A 46 12.52 13.57 24.54
N GLY A 47 12.91 14.85 24.53
CA GLY A 47 13.77 15.44 25.56
C GLY A 47 15.28 15.20 25.35
N LYS A 48 15.70 14.66 24.20
CA LYS A 48 17.11 14.60 23.79
C LYS A 48 17.39 15.67 22.72
N ASP A 49 18.63 16.15 22.65
CA ASP A 49 19.09 17.08 21.61
C ASP A 49 19.31 16.40 20.23
N LYS A 50 18.47 15.42 19.89
CA LYS A 50 18.59 14.63 18.66
C LYS A 50 17.20 14.35 18.08
N ASP A 51 16.99 14.78 16.84
CA ASP A 51 15.73 14.56 16.13
C ASP A 51 15.66 13.19 15.43
N CYS A 52 16.80 12.54 15.21
CA CYS A 52 16.88 11.27 14.49
C CYS A 52 18.10 10.43 14.94
N GLU A 53 17.96 9.10 14.86
CA GLU A 53 19.03 8.14 15.14
C GLU A 53 19.15 7.11 14.01
N PHE A 54 20.38 6.88 13.55
CA PHE A 54 20.69 5.91 12.49
C PHE A 54 21.52 4.75 13.03
N ARG A 55 21.12 3.52 12.68
CA ARG A 55 21.89 2.30 13.02
C ARG A 55 23.08 2.14 12.08
N LYS A 56 24.19 1.58 12.57
CA LYS A 56 25.39 1.29 11.76
C LYS A 56 25.09 0.49 10.49
N SER A 57 24.15 -0.46 10.57
CA SER A 57 23.72 -1.29 9.43
C SER A 57 23.01 -0.50 8.31
N MET A 58 22.50 0.70 8.59
CA MET A 58 21.86 1.56 7.59
C MET A 58 22.88 2.27 6.72
N LYS A 59 24.12 2.47 7.19
CA LYS A 59 25.20 3.09 6.41
C LYS A 59 25.67 2.12 5.33
N LYS A 60 25.48 2.49 4.07
CA LYS A 60 25.86 1.65 2.91
C LYS A 60 27.18 2.09 2.28
N PHE A 61 27.46 3.38 2.30
CA PHE A 61 28.70 3.97 1.80
C PHE A 61 28.99 5.30 2.50
N ASN A 62 30.21 5.79 2.36
CA ASN A 62 30.56 7.15 2.78
C ASN A 62 30.09 8.12 1.70
N TYR A 63 29.40 9.17 2.12
CA TYR A 63 28.83 10.17 1.22
C TYR A 63 29.50 11.52 1.47
N ASN A 64 29.93 12.18 0.39
CA ASN A 64 30.63 13.47 0.41
C ASN A 64 29.91 14.53 -0.43
N GLY A 65 28.60 14.36 -0.67
CA GLY A 65 27.77 15.26 -1.46
C GLY A 65 26.98 16.25 -0.60
N PRO A 66 26.02 16.97 -1.22
CA PRO A 66 25.13 17.91 -0.52
C PRO A 66 24.20 17.20 0.49
N ASP A 67 23.74 17.92 1.50
CA ASP A 67 22.85 17.42 2.55
C ASP A 67 21.42 17.20 2.02
N ASP A 68 21.21 16.07 1.37
CA ASP A 68 19.94 15.72 0.74
C ASP A 68 19.24 14.60 1.50
N PHE A 69 18.01 14.87 1.94
CA PHE A 69 17.11 13.92 2.55
C PHE A 69 16.01 13.51 1.59
N CYS A 70 15.95 12.22 1.24
CA CYS A 70 14.94 11.71 0.33
C CYS A 70 14.02 10.70 1.03
N VAL A 71 12.72 10.99 1.04
CA VAL A 71 11.67 10.04 1.37
C VAL A 71 11.36 9.20 0.12
N VAL A 72 11.46 7.88 0.25
CA VAL A 72 11.21 6.92 -0.85
C VAL A 72 9.80 6.35 -0.78
N ASP A 73 9.32 6.06 0.44
CA ASP A 73 7.98 5.54 0.71
C ASP A 73 7.63 5.80 2.17
N TYR A 74 6.38 5.61 2.55
CA TYR A 74 5.91 5.86 3.92
C TYR A 74 4.70 4.98 4.27
N SER A 75 4.44 4.81 5.58
CA SER A 75 3.30 4.04 6.07
C SER A 75 1.99 4.68 5.63
N LYS A 76 1.13 3.88 4.99
CA LYS A 76 -0.21 4.28 4.56
C LYS A 76 -1.25 3.39 5.23
N PRO A 77 -2.42 3.94 5.61
CA PRO A 77 -3.51 3.13 6.11
C PRO A 77 -4.14 2.30 4.96
N TYR A 78 -4.97 1.31 5.32
CA TYR A 78 -5.81 0.54 4.39
C TYR A 78 -5.09 -0.26 3.28
N THR A 79 -3.84 -0.67 3.49
CA THR A 79 -3.09 -1.50 2.53
C THR A 79 -3.43 -2.99 2.68
N PHE A 80 -4.20 -3.58 1.76
CA PHE A 80 -4.46 -5.03 1.81
C PHE A 80 -3.29 -5.88 1.30
N GLY A 81 -3.07 -7.00 1.97
CA GLY A 81 -2.25 -8.09 1.43
C GLY A 81 -2.97 -8.81 0.29
N ARG A 82 -2.18 -9.35 -0.64
CA ARG A 82 -2.67 -10.11 -1.80
C ARG A 82 -2.01 -11.48 -1.82
N LEU A 83 -2.80 -12.52 -2.00
CA LEU A 83 -2.29 -13.85 -2.32
C LEU A 83 -1.90 -13.86 -3.79
N ASN A 84 -0.65 -14.21 -4.05
CA ASN A 84 -0.15 -14.52 -5.38
C ASN A 84 0.20 -16.00 -5.47
N THR A 85 0.50 -16.49 -6.68
CA THR A 85 0.85 -17.90 -6.92
C THR A 85 2.00 -18.37 -6.02
N GLN A 86 3.01 -17.54 -5.76
CA GLN A 86 4.14 -17.90 -4.92
C GLN A 86 3.74 -18.11 -3.45
N ILE A 87 2.90 -17.22 -2.92
CA ILE A 87 2.37 -17.33 -1.56
C ILE A 87 1.44 -18.54 -1.45
N ILE A 88 0.60 -18.79 -2.46
CA ILE A 88 -0.30 -19.95 -2.49
C ILE A 88 0.52 -21.25 -2.50
N MET A 89 1.55 -21.36 -3.35
CA MET A 89 2.42 -22.54 -3.38
C MET A 89 3.13 -22.77 -2.03
N LEU A 90 3.62 -21.70 -1.39
CA LEU A 90 4.25 -21.79 -0.07
C LEU A 90 3.26 -22.24 1.00
N LEU A 91 2.05 -21.70 1.01
CA LEU A 91 1.02 -22.10 1.98
C LEU A 91 0.54 -23.54 1.74
N SER A 92 0.46 -23.96 0.47
CA SER A 92 0.12 -25.34 0.10
C SER A 92 1.19 -26.33 0.57
N SER A 93 2.48 -26.00 0.44
CA SER A 93 3.57 -26.85 0.94
C SER A 93 3.61 -26.94 2.47
N LEU A 94 3.04 -25.95 3.17
CA LEU A 94 2.81 -25.97 4.60
C LEU A 94 1.51 -26.71 5.01
N GLY A 95 0.79 -27.30 4.06
CA GLY A 95 -0.40 -28.12 4.32
C GLY A 95 -1.72 -27.35 4.36
N VAL A 96 -1.76 -26.10 3.89
CA VAL A 96 -3.03 -25.37 3.72
C VAL A 96 -3.79 -25.99 2.55
N PRO A 97 -5.04 -26.45 2.73
CA PRO A 97 -5.79 -27.11 1.69
C PRO A 97 -6.36 -26.13 0.65
N ASP A 98 -6.53 -26.60 -0.58
CA ASP A 98 -6.92 -25.78 -1.74
C ASP A 98 -8.28 -25.10 -1.59
N ASP A 99 -9.20 -25.72 -0.84
CA ASP A 99 -10.53 -25.19 -0.56
C ASP A 99 -10.48 -23.84 0.17
N VAL A 100 -9.45 -23.61 0.99
CA VAL A 100 -9.21 -22.33 1.67
C VAL A 100 -8.89 -21.24 0.64
N PHE A 101 -8.03 -21.51 -0.34
CA PHE A 101 -7.70 -20.54 -1.39
C PHE A 101 -8.90 -20.26 -2.29
N LEU A 102 -9.64 -21.30 -2.69
CA LEU A 102 -10.87 -21.17 -3.48
C LEU A 102 -11.94 -20.36 -2.73
N LYS A 103 -12.06 -20.56 -1.42
CA LYS A 103 -12.96 -19.76 -0.57
C LYS A 103 -12.53 -18.30 -0.55
N LYS A 104 -11.24 -18.00 -0.36
CA LYS A 104 -10.72 -16.61 -0.40
C LYS A 104 -10.93 -15.96 -1.77
N GLN A 105 -10.74 -16.72 -2.86
CA GLN A 105 -10.99 -16.25 -4.21
C GLN A 105 -12.45 -15.89 -4.43
N ARG A 106 -13.40 -16.76 -4.04
CA ARG A 106 -14.83 -16.45 -4.13
C ARG A 106 -15.20 -15.21 -3.32
N GLN A 107 -14.72 -15.11 -2.08
CA GLN A 107 -14.96 -13.93 -1.22
C GLN A 107 -14.41 -12.64 -1.84
N HIS A 108 -13.28 -12.70 -2.55
CA HIS A 108 -12.73 -11.55 -3.25
C HIS A 108 -13.64 -11.08 -4.39
N PHE A 109 -14.12 -11.98 -5.24
CA PHE A 109 -15.03 -11.63 -6.35
C PHE A 109 -16.41 -11.19 -5.87
N GLU A 110 -16.97 -11.87 -4.86
CA GLU A 110 -18.23 -11.45 -4.25
C GLU A 110 -18.15 -10.02 -3.70
N ARG A 111 -17.01 -9.65 -3.09
CA ARG A 111 -16.77 -8.28 -2.63
C ARG A 111 -16.62 -7.28 -3.78
N LEU A 112 -15.99 -7.67 -4.89
CA LEU A 112 -15.92 -6.83 -6.09
C LEU A 112 -17.31 -6.56 -6.67
N ASP A 113 -18.21 -7.53 -6.64
CA ASP A 113 -19.59 -7.34 -7.11
C ASP A 113 -20.40 -6.45 -6.14
N LEU A 114 -20.22 -6.66 -4.83
CA LEU A 114 -20.94 -5.90 -3.80
C LEU A 114 -20.51 -4.43 -3.70
N MET A 115 -19.35 -4.03 -4.20
CA MET A 115 -18.90 -2.64 -4.08
C MET A 115 -19.79 -1.63 -4.81
N PHE A 116 -20.68 -2.08 -5.70
CA PHE A 116 -21.63 -1.21 -6.40
C PHE A 116 -22.95 -1.00 -5.65
N SER A 117 -23.22 -1.78 -4.60
CA SER A 117 -24.48 -1.76 -3.85
C SER A 117 -24.28 -1.55 -2.34
N ASP A 118 -23.14 -1.97 -1.78
CA ASP A 118 -22.78 -1.80 -0.38
C ASP A 118 -21.83 -0.61 -0.20
N LEU A 119 -22.32 0.44 0.48
CA LEU A 119 -21.57 1.66 0.76
C LEU A 119 -20.31 1.40 1.60
N SER A 120 -20.33 0.43 2.52
CA SER A 120 -19.18 0.11 3.38
C SER A 120 -18.05 -0.50 2.55
N ILE A 121 -18.40 -1.39 1.62
CA ILE A 121 -17.43 -2.02 0.72
C ILE A 121 -16.90 -0.99 -0.29
N ALA A 122 -17.78 -0.15 -0.85
CA ALA A 122 -17.36 0.95 -1.73
C ALA A 122 -16.36 1.89 -1.03
N PHE A 123 -16.67 2.27 0.21
CA PHE A 123 -15.82 3.12 1.04
C PHE A 123 -14.45 2.47 1.30
N GLU A 124 -14.44 1.20 1.70
CA GLU A 124 -13.22 0.42 1.91
C GLU A 124 -12.35 0.36 0.63
N TYR A 125 -12.98 0.18 -0.54
CA TYR A 125 -12.28 0.15 -1.84
C TYR A 125 -11.66 1.51 -2.18
N LEU A 126 -12.37 2.61 -1.98
CA LEU A 126 -11.86 3.96 -2.22
C LEU A 126 -10.64 4.25 -1.35
N LEU A 127 -10.72 3.96 -0.05
CA LEU A 127 -9.61 4.16 0.89
C LEU A 127 -8.38 3.31 0.53
N THR A 128 -8.59 2.07 0.09
CA THR A 128 -7.48 1.18 -0.33
C THR A 128 -6.70 1.74 -1.51
N HIS A 129 -7.37 2.51 -2.37
CA HIS A 129 -6.75 3.13 -3.54
C HIS A 129 -6.25 4.56 -3.25
N GLY A 130 -6.35 5.03 -2.01
CA GLY A 130 -5.95 6.38 -1.62
C GLY A 130 -6.94 7.48 -2.01
N GLU A 131 -8.15 7.12 -2.44
CA GLU A 131 -9.18 8.07 -2.88
C GLU A 131 -9.99 8.63 -1.71
N ILE A 132 -9.32 9.37 -0.82
CA ILE A 132 -9.93 9.91 0.41
C ILE A 132 -11.08 10.88 0.09
N ASN A 133 -10.90 11.73 -0.92
CA ASN A 133 -11.92 12.71 -1.33
C ASN A 133 -13.19 12.03 -1.82
N LEU A 134 -13.06 11.00 -2.67
CA LEU A 134 -14.20 10.22 -3.16
C LEU A 134 -14.85 9.41 -2.02
N ALA A 135 -14.05 8.93 -1.06
CA ALA A 135 -14.56 8.24 0.12
C ALA A 135 -15.40 9.17 1.01
N GLY A 136 -14.98 10.43 1.16
CA GLY A 136 -15.76 11.48 1.82
C GLY A 136 -17.06 11.80 1.06
N GLU A 137 -16.96 11.98 -0.26
CA GLU A 137 -18.13 12.20 -1.13
C GLU A 137 -19.15 11.04 -1.03
N LEU A 138 -18.67 9.79 -0.96
CA LEU A 138 -19.51 8.61 -0.81
C LEU A 138 -20.33 8.63 0.48
N ILE A 139 -19.75 9.08 1.60
CA ILE A 139 -20.47 9.20 2.88
C ILE A 139 -21.55 10.28 2.79
N GLU A 140 -21.23 11.42 2.18
CA GLU A 140 -22.13 12.58 2.12
C GLU A 140 -23.28 12.38 1.14
N LYS A 141 -22.99 11.87 -0.07
CA LYS A 141 -23.90 11.88 -1.23
C LYS A 141 -24.25 10.48 -1.75
N GLY A 142 -23.67 9.43 -1.18
CA GLY A 142 -23.80 8.07 -1.69
C GLY A 142 -23.03 7.85 -3.00
N ILE A 143 -23.42 6.84 -3.77
CA ILE A 143 -22.70 6.46 -5.01
C ILE A 143 -23.06 7.43 -6.14
N THR A 144 -22.24 8.47 -6.30
CA THR A 144 -22.31 9.43 -7.41
C THR A 144 -21.71 8.85 -8.70
N ARG A 145 -21.81 9.59 -9.81
CA ARG A 145 -21.26 9.16 -11.11
C ARG A 145 -19.74 9.04 -11.09
N SER A 146 -19.03 9.99 -10.47
CA SER A 146 -17.57 9.98 -10.31
C SER A 146 -17.11 8.72 -9.57
N ILE A 147 -17.76 8.41 -8.44
CA ILE A 147 -17.49 7.22 -7.64
C ILE A 147 -17.77 5.95 -8.46
N ARG A 148 -18.92 5.90 -9.15
CA ARG A 148 -19.27 4.74 -9.99
C ARG A 148 -18.27 4.52 -11.11
N ASP A 149 -17.80 5.57 -11.76
CA ASP A 149 -16.79 5.49 -12.82
C ASP A 149 -15.45 4.98 -12.27
N PHE A 150 -15.04 5.45 -11.07
CA PHE A 150 -13.87 4.95 -10.37
C PHE A 150 -13.99 3.47 -10.00
N LEU A 151 -15.12 3.07 -9.40
CA LEU A 151 -15.39 1.69 -9.02
C LEU A 151 -15.40 0.77 -10.25
N ASN A 152 -16.01 1.20 -11.35
CA ASN A 152 -16.00 0.45 -12.61
C ASN A 152 -14.58 0.27 -13.17
N LYS A 153 -13.76 1.32 -13.12
CA LYS A 153 -12.36 1.25 -13.53
C LYS A 153 -11.59 0.25 -12.65
N SER A 154 -11.78 0.32 -11.34
CA SER A 154 -11.15 -0.57 -10.37
C SER A 154 -11.60 -2.02 -10.54
N TYR A 155 -12.89 -2.25 -10.79
CA TYR A 155 -13.46 -3.57 -11.11
C TYR A 155 -12.77 -4.18 -12.32
N LYS A 156 -12.75 -3.43 -13.44
CA LYS A 156 -12.12 -3.89 -14.69
C LYS A 156 -10.65 -4.18 -14.47
N GLN A 157 -9.95 -3.33 -13.72
CA GLN A 157 -8.55 -3.54 -13.41
C GLN A 157 -8.33 -4.82 -12.61
N GLU A 158 -9.10 -5.09 -11.55
CA GLU A 158 -8.94 -6.31 -10.73
C GLU A 158 -9.38 -7.58 -11.48
N MET A 159 -10.40 -7.50 -12.34
CA MET A 159 -10.79 -8.60 -13.23
C MET A 159 -9.70 -8.89 -14.26
N GLU A 160 -9.17 -7.86 -14.91
CA GLU A 160 -8.08 -7.99 -15.88
C GLU A 160 -6.79 -8.49 -15.24
N THR A 161 -6.38 -7.98 -14.07
CA THR A 161 -5.15 -8.45 -13.40
C THR A 161 -5.27 -9.91 -12.97
N SER A 162 -6.47 -10.35 -12.60
CA SER A 162 -6.75 -11.74 -12.23
C SER A 162 -6.84 -12.68 -13.44
N LEU A 163 -7.19 -12.16 -14.62
CA LEU A 163 -7.45 -12.95 -15.84
C LEU A 163 -6.44 -12.71 -16.98
N LYS A 164 -5.45 -11.81 -16.82
CA LYS A 164 -4.56 -11.41 -17.93
C LYS A 164 -3.63 -12.54 -18.37
N GLU A 165 -3.73 -12.85 -19.66
CA GLU A 165 -2.78 -13.66 -20.41
C GLU A 165 -1.45 -12.90 -20.58
N LYS A 166 -0.32 -13.61 -20.41
CA LYS A 166 0.98 -13.07 -20.82
C LYS A 166 1.02 -13.02 -22.36
N LYS A 167 1.18 -11.82 -22.94
CA LYS A 167 1.69 -11.71 -24.32
C LYS A 167 3.17 -12.09 -24.30
N GLY A 168 3.47 -13.35 -24.57
CA GLY A 168 4.82 -13.79 -24.91
C GLY A 168 5.14 -13.41 -26.36
N SER A 169 6.31 -12.80 -26.55
CA SER A 169 6.95 -12.71 -27.86
C SER A 169 7.28 -14.13 -28.38
N SER A 170 6.81 -14.42 -29.60
CA SER A 170 7.27 -15.47 -30.52
C SER A 170 7.39 -16.92 -30.03
N ASP A 171 6.48 -17.74 -30.59
CA ASP A 171 6.61 -19.10 -31.12
C ASP A 171 7.30 -20.23 -30.34
N THR A 172 6.63 -21.38 -30.42
CA THR A 172 7.04 -22.74 -29.98
C THR A 172 7.09 -23.00 -28.48
N VAL A 173 5.91 -23.25 -27.90
CA VAL A 173 5.53 -24.22 -26.84
C VAL A 173 4.20 -23.68 -26.27
N PRO A 174 3.15 -24.51 -26.04
CA PRO A 174 1.96 -24.05 -25.32
C PRO A 174 2.39 -23.65 -23.91
N SER A 175 2.69 -22.36 -23.72
CA SER A 175 3.05 -21.83 -22.42
C SER A 175 1.85 -22.05 -21.50
N GLU A 176 2.03 -22.86 -20.44
CA GLU A 176 1.01 -23.05 -19.41
C GLU A 176 0.52 -21.67 -18.96
N LYS A 177 -0.81 -21.50 -18.96
CA LYS A 177 -1.51 -20.28 -18.60
C LYS A 177 -1.06 -19.83 -17.21
N SER A 178 -0.10 -18.92 -17.09
CA SER A 178 0.25 -18.38 -15.78
C SER A 178 -0.74 -17.27 -15.45
N GLU A 179 -1.94 -17.64 -15.00
CA GLU A 179 -2.88 -16.72 -14.37
C GLU A 179 -2.15 -16.00 -13.22
N LYS A 180 -2.10 -14.66 -13.26
CA LYS A 180 -1.60 -13.89 -12.13
C LYS A 180 -2.71 -13.83 -11.09
N LEU A 181 -2.87 -14.92 -10.33
CA LEU A 181 -3.73 -14.92 -9.16
C LEU A 181 -3.31 -13.76 -8.25
N ARG A 182 -4.23 -12.80 -8.05
CA ARG A 182 -4.07 -11.67 -7.13
C ARG A 182 -5.34 -11.54 -6.31
N ILE A 183 -5.43 -12.34 -5.26
CA ILE A 183 -6.61 -12.40 -4.40
C ILE A 183 -6.40 -11.45 -3.22
N ILE A 184 -7.23 -10.42 -3.08
CA ILE A 184 -7.22 -9.57 -1.88
C ILE A 184 -7.73 -10.37 -0.69
N VAL A 185 -6.97 -10.36 0.42
CA VAL A 185 -7.41 -10.95 1.68
C VAL A 185 -7.73 -9.84 2.67
N LYS A 186 -9.03 -9.67 2.97
CA LYS A 186 -9.58 -8.61 3.84
C LYS A 186 -8.85 -8.48 5.17
N ASP A 187 -8.49 -9.59 5.79
CA ASP A 187 -7.87 -9.60 7.13
C ASP A 187 -6.34 -9.51 7.08
N SER A 188 -5.76 -9.24 5.91
CA SER A 188 -4.31 -9.12 5.73
C SER A 188 -3.90 -7.68 5.47
N ARG A 189 -2.68 -7.30 5.90
CA ARG A 189 -2.13 -5.96 5.64
C ARG A 189 -0.72 -6.05 5.07
N LEU A 190 -0.37 -5.11 4.20
CA LEU A 190 1.01 -4.89 3.76
C LEU A 190 1.61 -3.78 4.62
N VAL A 191 2.52 -4.14 5.52
CA VAL A 191 3.08 -3.24 6.54
C VAL A 191 4.59 -3.16 6.43
N PHE A 192 5.15 -2.04 6.88
CA PHE A 192 6.59 -1.91 7.07
C PHE A 192 7.04 -2.76 8.26
N ALA A 193 8.06 -3.59 8.05
CA ALA A 193 8.73 -4.25 9.14
C ALA A 193 9.61 -3.24 9.89
N ALA A 194 9.43 -3.16 11.20
CA ALA A 194 10.10 -2.17 12.04
C ALA A 194 10.59 -2.85 13.32
N SER A 195 11.80 -2.48 13.79
CA SER A 195 12.34 -2.99 15.06
C SER A 195 11.97 -2.05 16.20
N ASP A 196 11.59 -2.62 17.34
CA ASP A 196 11.35 -1.85 18.56
C ASP A 196 12.63 -1.10 18.99
N PRO A 197 12.62 0.25 19.05
CA PRO A 197 13.79 1.03 19.45
C PRO A 197 13.97 1.12 20.97
N THR A 198 13.02 0.59 21.75
CA THR A 198 13.04 0.67 23.24
C THR A 198 13.55 -0.59 23.93
N LYS A 199 13.78 -1.66 23.16
CA LYS A 199 14.31 -2.95 23.65
C LYS A 199 15.82 -3.05 23.58
#